data_AF-A0A7C5JRR9-F1
#
_entry.id   AF-A0A7C5JRR9-F1
#
_cell.length_a   1.000
_cell.length_b   1.000
_cell.length_c   1.000
_cell.angle_alpha   90.00
_cell.angle_beta   90.00
_cell.angle_gamma   90.00
#
_symmetry.space_group_name_H-M   'P 1'
#
loop_
_entity.id
_entity.type
_entity.pdbx_description
1 polymer ?
#
loop_
_entity_poly.entity_id
_entity_poly.type
_entity_poly.pdbx_seq_one_letter_code
_entity_poly.pdbx_strand_id
1 'polypeptide(L)'
;MIKTQVIHVPKDISGDVAAKKAALALDDGQIVGFPTETVYGLAALASNPVAMKRLRDLKSRPSRPFSVHLGCKSQAKWYVRSMPSEMRRLIDRAWPGPVTIIAQTHGSFGRDDFNAAGLYEVLTQNDTIGMRCPDEPVTARMLSAAGGPVVAPSANLAGKASPRSAADVLVDLDGKIDMLIDTGPTTLGTDSTIVAFRSGKLELLRLGIYDRDAIISMIRRRYLFVCTGNTCRSPMADGIAKAVLAGRVGCSVTGLSGRYIEVLSAGPFAGD
;
A
#
# COMPACT_ATOMS: atom_id res chain seq x y z
N MET A 1 -4.81 -35.01 -6.39
CA MET A 1 -4.85 -33.55 -6.14
C MET A 1 -4.08 -33.29 -4.87
N ILE A 2 -3.06 -32.43 -4.93
CA ILE A 2 -2.34 -32.00 -3.71
C ILE A 2 -3.30 -31.11 -2.93
N LYS A 3 -3.44 -31.33 -1.62
CA LYS A 3 -4.30 -30.52 -0.75
C LYS A 3 -3.52 -29.29 -0.27
N THR A 4 -4.17 -28.13 -0.15
CA THR A 4 -3.52 -26.94 0.38
C THR A 4 -3.11 -27.15 1.84
N GLN A 5 -1.85 -26.84 2.20
CA GLN A 5 -1.42 -26.88 3.59
C GLN A 5 -1.93 -25.64 4.34
N VAL A 6 -2.83 -25.83 5.30
CA VAL A 6 -3.33 -24.74 6.15
C VAL A 6 -2.52 -24.67 7.45
N ILE A 7 -2.04 -23.48 7.80
CA ILE A 7 -1.38 -23.19 9.07
C ILE A 7 -2.29 -22.24 9.86
N HIS A 8 -2.95 -22.78 10.89
CA HIS A 8 -3.74 -21.98 11.79
C HIS A 8 -2.84 -21.27 12.81
N VAL A 9 -3.01 -19.96 12.96
CA VAL A 9 -2.26 -19.11 13.88
C VAL A 9 -3.25 -18.46 14.84
N PRO A 10 -3.37 -18.97 16.07
CA PRO A 10 -4.17 -18.37 17.12
C PRO A 10 -3.75 -16.91 17.42
N LYS A 11 -4.72 -16.08 17.84
CA LYS A 11 -4.51 -14.63 18.09
C LYS A 11 -3.50 -14.33 19.21
N ASP A 12 -3.31 -15.26 20.13
CA ASP A 12 -2.42 -15.16 21.28
C ASP A 12 -0.97 -15.60 20.98
N ILE A 13 -0.71 -16.11 19.77
CA ILE A 13 0.61 -16.55 19.33
C ILE A 13 1.18 -15.52 18.34
N SER A 14 2.49 -15.25 18.42
CA SER A 14 3.13 -14.24 17.57
C SER A 14 3.05 -14.54 16.06
N GLY A 15 2.96 -15.83 15.70
CA GLY A 15 2.94 -16.31 14.32
C GLY A 15 4.33 -16.40 13.66
N ASP A 16 5.43 -16.21 14.40
CA ASP A 16 6.79 -16.17 13.83
C ASP A 16 7.17 -17.45 13.08
N VAL A 17 6.79 -18.61 13.61
CA VAL A 17 7.04 -19.91 12.98
C VAL A 17 6.27 -20.03 11.67
N ALA A 18 5.00 -19.62 11.67
CA ALA A 18 4.15 -19.63 10.48
C ALA A 18 4.70 -18.67 9.41
N ALA A 19 5.08 -17.46 9.81
CA ALA A 19 5.68 -16.45 8.93
C ALA A 19 6.98 -16.93 8.29
N LYS A 20 7.90 -17.53 9.07
CA LYS A 20 9.15 -18.09 8.55
C LYS A 20 8.91 -19.26 7.60
N LYS A 21 7.99 -20.16 7.94
CA LYS A 21 7.64 -21.30 7.09
C LYS A 21 7.03 -20.84 5.76
N ALA A 22 6.18 -19.82 5.80
CA ALA A 22 5.62 -19.21 4.60
C ALA A 22 6.66 -18.46 3.76
N ALA A 23 7.61 -17.76 4.39
CA ALA A 23 8.72 -17.13 3.67
C ALA A 23 9.58 -18.16 2.92
N LEU A 24 9.94 -19.28 3.59
CA LEU A 24 10.66 -20.38 2.95
C LEU A 24 9.87 -20.99 1.79
N ALA A 25 8.57 -21.17 1.95
CA ALA A 25 7.70 -21.63 0.87
C ALA A 25 7.74 -20.68 -0.35
N LEU A 26 7.71 -19.37 -0.13
CA LEU A 26 7.84 -18.38 -1.21
C LEU A 26 9.21 -18.48 -1.91
N ASP A 27 10.28 -18.66 -1.13
CA ASP A 27 11.64 -18.83 -1.66
C ASP A 27 11.78 -20.12 -2.48
N ASP A 28 11.07 -21.19 -2.10
CA ASP A 28 10.94 -22.44 -2.84
C ASP A 28 10.01 -22.34 -4.08
N GLY A 29 9.48 -21.15 -4.39
CA GLY A 29 8.62 -20.91 -5.56
C GLY A 29 7.17 -21.34 -5.38
N GLN A 30 6.73 -21.54 -4.13
CA GLN A 30 5.35 -21.85 -3.80
C GLN A 30 4.47 -20.60 -3.78
N ILE A 31 3.15 -20.80 -3.92
CA ILE A 31 2.13 -19.77 -3.74
C ILE A 31 1.53 -19.91 -2.35
N VAL A 32 1.59 -18.82 -1.59
CA VAL A 32 1.10 -18.77 -0.21
C VAL A 32 -0.11 -17.86 -0.11
N GLY A 33 -1.24 -18.37 0.34
CA GLY A 33 -2.36 -17.56 0.79
C GLY A 33 -2.08 -16.96 2.18
N PHE A 34 -2.39 -15.69 2.37
CA PHE A 34 -2.10 -14.99 3.63
C PHE A 34 -3.18 -13.95 3.97
N PRO A 35 -3.39 -13.67 5.27
CA PRO A 35 -4.38 -12.70 5.73
C PRO A 35 -3.89 -11.26 5.55
N THR A 36 -4.80 -10.29 5.44
CA THR A 36 -4.48 -8.86 5.65
C THR A 36 -5.59 -8.23 6.49
N GLU A 37 -5.45 -6.97 6.87
CA GLU A 37 -6.55 -6.21 7.49
C GLU A 37 -7.75 -6.05 6.54
N THR A 38 -7.53 -6.08 5.22
CA THR A 38 -8.60 -5.93 4.21
C THR A 38 -9.26 -7.25 3.84
N VAL A 39 -8.52 -8.12 3.15
CA VAL A 39 -8.98 -9.32 2.46
C VAL A 39 -7.80 -10.28 2.36
N TYR A 40 -8.03 -11.58 2.20
CA TYR A 40 -6.92 -12.51 2.01
C TYR A 40 -6.23 -12.26 0.65
N GLY A 41 -4.90 -12.43 0.63
CA GLY A 41 -4.04 -12.26 -0.54
C GLY A 41 -3.34 -13.55 -0.94
N LEU A 42 -2.80 -13.59 -2.15
CA LEU A 42 -1.88 -14.64 -2.62
C LEU A 42 -0.50 -14.04 -2.80
N ALA A 43 0.51 -14.62 -2.17
CA ALA A 43 1.89 -14.22 -2.29
C ALA A 43 2.61 -15.14 -3.27
N ALA A 44 3.44 -14.54 -4.12
CA ALA A 44 4.45 -15.23 -4.90
C ALA A 44 5.71 -14.36 -4.95
N LEU A 45 6.86 -15.02 -5.02
CA LEU A 45 8.14 -14.34 -5.16
C LEU A 45 8.32 -13.86 -6.61
N ALA A 46 8.54 -12.56 -6.80
CA ALA A 46 8.63 -11.95 -8.13
C ALA A 46 9.88 -12.40 -8.91
N SER A 47 10.94 -12.80 -8.21
CA SER A 47 12.16 -13.34 -8.81
C SER A 47 12.04 -14.79 -9.25
N ASN A 48 10.91 -15.46 -8.99
CA ASN A 48 10.66 -16.84 -9.43
C ASN A 48 9.67 -16.84 -10.62
N PRO A 49 10.15 -17.07 -11.87
CA PRO A 49 9.30 -17.05 -13.05
C PRO A 49 8.20 -18.12 -13.04
N VAL A 50 8.45 -19.27 -12.42
CA VAL A 50 7.49 -20.39 -12.32
C VAL A 50 6.35 -20.00 -11.38
N ALA A 51 6.67 -19.45 -10.20
CA ALA A 51 5.68 -18.95 -9.25
C ALA A 51 4.85 -17.82 -9.85
N MET A 52 5.50 -16.88 -10.54
CA MET A 52 4.83 -15.78 -11.24
C MET A 52 3.89 -16.27 -12.33
N LYS A 53 4.31 -17.26 -13.13
CA LYS A 53 3.44 -17.87 -14.14
C LYS A 53 2.22 -18.52 -13.50
N ARG A 54 2.41 -19.36 -12.48
CA ARG A 54 1.32 -20.00 -11.73
C ARG A 54 0.33 -18.95 -11.17
N LEU A 55 0.84 -17.88 -10.58
CA LEU A 55 0.01 -16.81 -10.03
C LEU A 55 -0.79 -16.08 -11.13
N ARG A 56 -0.16 -15.78 -12.28
CA ARG A 56 -0.83 -15.14 -13.42
C ARG A 56 -1.94 -16.03 -14.00
N ASP A 57 -1.67 -17.33 -14.12
CA ASP A 57 -2.63 -18.32 -14.60
C ASP A 57 -3.84 -18.41 -13.66
N LEU A 58 -3.62 -18.51 -12.34
CA LEU A 58 -4.68 -18.51 -11.32
C LEU A 58 -5.54 -17.24 -11.34
N LYS A 59 -4.92 -16.09 -11.60
CA LYS A 59 -5.60 -14.79 -11.61
C LYS A 59 -6.18 -14.41 -12.97
N SER A 60 -5.97 -15.23 -14.01
CA SER A 60 -6.31 -14.91 -15.39
C SER A 60 -5.81 -13.50 -15.80
N ARG A 61 -4.59 -13.16 -15.39
CA ARG A 61 -3.96 -11.85 -15.60
C ARG A 61 -2.56 -12.01 -16.23
N PRO A 62 -2.48 -12.27 -17.55
CA PRO A 62 -1.21 -12.59 -18.20
C PRO A 62 -0.22 -11.42 -18.23
N SER A 63 -0.68 -10.17 -18.40
CA SER A 63 0.21 -9.02 -18.65
C SER A 63 0.25 -7.96 -17.55
N ARG A 64 -0.79 -7.84 -16.72
CA ARG A 64 -0.87 -6.76 -15.72
C ARG A 64 0.07 -7.05 -14.54
N PRO A 65 0.94 -6.13 -14.11
CA PRO A 65 1.77 -6.33 -12.94
C PRO A 65 0.90 -6.32 -11.67
N PHE A 66 1.37 -7.05 -10.66
CA PHE A 66 0.79 -7.09 -9.33
C PHE A 66 1.49 -6.09 -8.41
N SER A 67 0.79 -5.60 -7.38
CA SER A 67 1.42 -4.74 -6.38
C SER A 67 2.37 -5.54 -5.48
N VAL A 68 3.54 -4.99 -5.22
CA VAL A 68 4.47 -5.51 -4.21
C VAL A 68 3.92 -5.23 -2.83
N HIS A 69 3.95 -6.24 -1.95
CA HIS A 69 3.64 -6.06 -0.53
C HIS A 69 4.92 -5.97 0.28
N LEU A 70 4.97 -5.02 1.20
CA LEU A 70 6.12 -4.66 2.01
C LEU A 70 5.90 -5.10 3.45
N GLY A 71 6.92 -5.69 4.06
CA GLY A 71 6.90 -6.00 5.50
C GLY A 71 7.07 -4.76 6.38
N CYS A 72 7.65 -3.69 5.83
CA CYS A 72 7.78 -2.40 6.51
C CYS A 72 7.70 -1.24 5.51
N LYS A 73 7.05 -0.15 5.89
CA LYS A 73 6.90 1.05 5.05
C LYS A 73 8.23 1.64 4.57
N SER A 74 9.32 1.49 5.34
CA SER A 74 10.65 1.98 4.95
C SER A 74 11.22 1.28 3.72
N GLN A 75 10.72 0.09 3.35
CA GLN A 75 11.12 -0.66 2.17
C GLN A 75 10.62 -0.02 0.87
N ALA A 76 9.72 0.95 0.92
CA ALA A 76 9.24 1.66 -0.27
C ALA A 76 10.40 2.32 -1.06
N LYS A 77 11.45 2.76 -0.36
CA LYS A 77 12.66 3.34 -0.98
C LYS A 77 13.45 2.33 -1.82
N TRP A 78 13.21 1.03 -1.65
CA TRP A 78 13.83 0.00 -2.49
C TRP A 78 13.32 0.06 -3.93
N TYR A 79 12.09 0.53 -4.13
CA TYR A 79 11.46 0.59 -5.45
C TYR A 79 11.42 2.00 -6.01
N VAL A 80 11.32 3.04 -5.16
CA VAL A 80 11.15 4.42 -5.61
C VAL A 80 12.27 5.30 -5.03
N ARG A 81 13.11 5.86 -5.91
CA ARG A 81 14.23 6.75 -5.52
C ARG A 81 13.78 8.09 -4.97
N SER A 82 12.77 8.69 -5.58
CA SER A 82 12.25 10.01 -5.20
C SER A 82 10.75 9.95 -4.94
N MET A 83 10.35 10.27 -3.71
CA MET A 83 8.94 10.33 -3.32
C MET A 83 8.51 11.79 -3.14
N PRO A 84 7.43 12.25 -3.80
CA PRO A 84 6.80 13.54 -3.51
C PRO A 84 6.39 13.66 -2.05
N SER A 85 6.26 14.89 -1.57
CA SER A 85 6.00 15.15 -0.15
C SER A 85 4.62 14.63 0.30
N GLU A 86 3.67 14.60 -0.63
CA GLU A 86 2.30 14.08 -0.50
C GLU A 86 2.32 12.56 -0.34
N MET A 87 3.12 11.87 -1.16
CA MET A 87 3.31 10.43 -1.08
C MET A 87 3.94 10.04 0.26
N ARG A 88 4.96 10.76 0.73
CA ARG A 88 5.57 10.50 2.05
C ARG A 88 4.55 10.65 3.19
N ARG A 89 3.76 11.73 3.17
CA ARG A 89 2.68 11.94 4.17
C ARG A 89 1.64 10.82 4.13
N LEU A 90 1.28 10.35 2.93
CA LEU A 90 0.35 9.23 2.80
C LEU A 90 0.95 7.95 3.37
N ILE A 91 2.19 7.63 3.04
CA ILE A 91 2.92 6.49 3.60
C ILE A 91 2.94 6.58 5.13
N ASP A 92 3.22 7.75 5.69
CA ASP A 92 3.33 7.91 7.14
C ASP A 92 2.00 7.77 7.89
N ARG A 93 0.88 8.13 7.25
CA ARG A 93 -0.45 8.13 7.87
C ARG A 93 -1.29 6.90 7.55
N ALA A 94 -1.04 6.26 6.41
CA ALA A 94 -1.85 5.15 5.92
C ALA A 94 -1.12 3.80 5.91
N TRP A 95 0.22 3.77 6.12
CA TRP A 95 0.98 2.52 6.25
C TRP A 95 1.57 2.32 7.66
N PRO A 96 1.54 1.08 8.18
CA PRO A 96 0.86 -0.09 7.60
C PRO A 96 -0.67 0.11 7.54
N GLY A 97 -1.32 -0.41 6.49
CA GLY A 97 -2.76 -0.24 6.32
C GLY A 97 -3.29 -0.32 4.88
N PRO A 98 -4.58 0.03 4.71
CA PRO A 98 -5.40 -0.41 3.57
C PRO A 98 -5.28 0.52 2.35
N VAL A 99 -4.07 1.00 2.06
CA VAL A 99 -3.78 1.84 0.90
C VAL A 99 -2.72 1.20 0.02
N THR A 100 -3.00 1.11 -1.27
CA THR A 100 -2.01 0.76 -2.29
C THR A 100 -1.59 2.03 -3.01
N ILE A 101 -0.29 2.28 -3.07
CA ILE A 101 0.29 3.46 -3.74
C ILE A 101 0.92 3.02 -5.05
N ILE A 102 0.47 3.62 -6.15
CA ILE A 102 1.13 3.53 -7.46
C ILE A 102 2.05 4.74 -7.61
N ALA A 103 3.34 4.47 -7.80
CA ALA A 103 4.38 5.49 -7.87
C ALA A 103 5.20 5.38 -9.15
N GLN A 104 5.67 6.53 -9.62
CA GLN A 104 6.64 6.64 -10.72
C GLN A 104 8.01 6.13 -10.26
N THR A 105 8.65 5.33 -11.09
CA THR A 105 9.98 4.74 -10.83
C THR A 105 11.07 5.38 -11.69
N HIS A 106 10.71 6.08 -12.77
CA HIS A 106 11.65 6.81 -13.63
C HIS A 106 12.76 5.91 -14.22
N GLY A 107 12.38 4.72 -14.68
CA GLY A 107 13.29 3.81 -15.41
C GLY A 107 14.15 2.90 -14.53
N SER A 108 14.13 3.03 -13.20
CA SER A 108 14.85 2.12 -12.30
C SER A 108 14.27 2.08 -10.89
N PHE A 109 14.54 0.98 -10.19
CA PHE A 109 14.30 0.89 -8.75
C PHE A 109 15.41 1.56 -7.95
N GLY A 110 15.12 1.90 -6.68
CA GLY A 110 16.10 2.47 -5.76
C GLY A 110 17.17 1.48 -5.30
N ARG A 111 16.91 0.18 -5.41
CA ARG A 111 17.87 -0.90 -5.18
C ARG A 111 18.45 -1.39 -6.50
N ASP A 112 19.77 -1.29 -6.63
CA ASP A 112 20.49 -1.68 -7.85
C ASP A 112 20.51 -3.18 -8.07
N ASP A 113 20.51 -3.98 -7.00
CA ASP A 113 20.40 -5.44 -7.09
C ASP A 113 19.04 -5.90 -7.65
N PHE A 114 17.95 -5.17 -7.39
CA PHE A 114 16.66 -5.47 -8.02
C PHE A 114 16.67 -5.15 -9.52
N ASN A 115 17.36 -4.08 -9.91
CA ASN A 115 17.55 -3.75 -11.33
C ASN A 115 18.41 -4.81 -12.03
N ALA A 116 19.54 -5.21 -11.42
CA ALA A 116 20.44 -6.23 -11.95
C ALA A 116 19.77 -7.61 -12.08
N ALA A 117 18.83 -7.93 -11.18
CA ALA A 117 18.03 -9.16 -11.23
C ALA A 117 16.91 -9.14 -12.29
N GLY A 118 16.79 -8.08 -13.10
CA GLY A 118 15.78 -7.98 -14.16
C GLY A 118 14.34 -7.81 -13.64
N LEU A 119 14.16 -7.41 -12.38
CA LEU A 119 12.83 -7.33 -11.75
C LEU A 119 12.00 -6.13 -12.22
N TYR A 120 12.62 -5.14 -12.87
CA TYR A 120 11.96 -3.91 -13.28
C TYR A 120 10.77 -4.19 -14.22
N GLU A 121 10.99 -4.98 -15.28
CA GLU A 121 9.94 -5.32 -16.24
C GLU A 121 8.86 -6.25 -15.66
N VAL A 122 9.21 -7.04 -14.64
CA VAL A 122 8.27 -7.96 -13.97
C VAL A 122 7.29 -7.19 -13.08
N LEU A 123 7.78 -6.16 -12.41
CA LEU A 123 7.07 -5.44 -11.35
C LEU A 123 6.48 -4.10 -11.80
N THR A 124 6.88 -3.57 -12.96
CA THR A 124 6.40 -2.28 -13.45
C THR A 124 5.51 -2.39 -14.69
N GLN A 125 4.67 -1.36 -14.88
CA GLN A 125 3.99 -1.07 -16.13
C GLN A 125 3.90 0.44 -16.29
N ASN A 126 4.22 0.94 -17.48
CA ASN A 126 4.23 2.39 -17.79
C ASN A 126 5.06 3.18 -16.78
N ASP A 127 6.28 2.69 -16.47
CA ASP A 127 7.21 3.23 -15.46
C ASP A 127 6.63 3.41 -14.06
N THR A 128 5.54 2.69 -13.75
CA THR A 128 4.94 2.71 -12.43
C THR A 128 4.95 1.37 -11.73
N ILE A 129 5.10 1.42 -10.41
CA ILE A 129 5.00 0.28 -9.51
C ILE A 129 3.88 0.48 -8.51
N GLY A 130 3.10 -0.56 -8.23
CA GLY A 130 2.15 -0.60 -7.12
C GLY A 130 2.80 -1.17 -5.87
N MET A 131 2.66 -0.49 -4.73
CA MET A 131 3.20 -0.93 -3.44
C MET A 131 2.13 -0.86 -2.35
N ARG A 132 2.20 -1.74 -1.37
CA ARG A 132 1.37 -1.71 -0.17
C ARG A 132 2.15 -2.25 1.03
N CYS A 133 1.94 -1.67 2.21
CA CYS A 133 2.39 -2.23 3.48
C CYS A 133 1.15 -2.68 4.26
N PRO A 134 0.75 -3.96 4.23
CA PRO A 134 -0.45 -4.43 4.94
C PRO A 134 -0.27 -4.32 6.46
N ASP A 135 -1.38 -4.14 7.18
CA ASP A 135 -1.43 -4.08 8.65
C ASP A 135 -1.86 -5.44 9.22
N GLU A 136 -1.00 -6.44 9.04
CA GLU A 136 -1.21 -7.77 9.59
C GLU A 136 0.14 -8.32 10.08
N PRO A 137 0.31 -8.59 11.39
CA PRO A 137 1.62 -8.89 11.96
C PRO A 137 2.30 -10.15 11.41
N VAL A 138 1.55 -11.23 11.12
CA VAL A 138 2.13 -12.47 10.60
C VAL A 138 2.63 -12.27 9.17
N THR A 139 1.88 -11.50 8.39
CA THR A 139 2.16 -11.11 7.02
C THR A 139 3.35 -10.17 6.95
N ALA A 140 3.42 -9.15 7.81
CA ALA A 140 4.57 -8.26 7.88
C ALA A 140 5.87 -9.04 8.14
N ARG A 141 5.83 -10.04 9.03
CA ARG A 141 6.96 -10.93 9.31
C ARG A 141 7.30 -11.83 8.11
N MET A 142 6.29 -12.42 7.46
CA MET A 142 6.48 -13.26 6.27
C MET A 142 7.16 -12.46 5.15
N LEU A 143 6.64 -11.27 4.84
CA LEU A 143 7.17 -10.37 3.81
C LEU A 143 8.58 -9.88 4.14
N SER A 144 8.90 -9.70 5.43
CA SER A 144 10.25 -9.29 5.86
C SER A 144 11.26 -10.43 5.81
N ALA A 145 10.80 -11.69 5.92
CA ALA A 145 11.64 -12.88 5.92
C ALA A 145 11.86 -13.49 4.53
N ALA A 146 11.02 -13.16 3.55
CA ALA A 146 11.17 -13.64 2.17
C ALA A 146 12.46 -13.12 1.52
N GLY A 147 13.09 -13.96 0.69
CA GLY A 147 14.37 -13.69 0.02
C GLY A 147 14.32 -12.64 -1.09
N GLY A 148 13.16 -12.04 -1.39
CA GLY A 148 13.00 -11.07 -2.47
C GLY A 148 11.63 -10.41 -2.52
N PRO A 149 11.35 -9.59 -3.55
CA PRO A 149 10.07 -8.89 -3.68
C PRO A 149 8.89 -9.85 -3.78
N VAL A 150 7.91 -9.70 -2.89
CA VAL A 150 6.68 -10.48 -2.90
C VAL A 150 5.58 -9.67 -3.56
N VAL A 151 5.00 -10.21 -4.64
CA VAL A 151 3.78 -9.65 -5.22
C VAL A 151 2.56 -10.27 -4.56
N ALA A 152 1.51 -9.48 -4.38
CA ALA A 152 0.27 -10.01 -3.84
C ALA A 152 -1.03 -9.38 -4.38
N PRO A 153 -1.78 -10.09 -5.24
CA PRO A 153 -3.19 -9.82 -5.48
C PRO A 153 -4.08 -10.43 -4.39
N SER A 154 -5.37 -10.08 -4.40
CA SER A 154 -6.40 -10.73 -3.59
C SER A 154 -6.55 -12.22 -3.92
N ALA A 155 -6.91 -13.04 -2.93
CA ALA A 155 -7.02 -14.50 -3.01
C ALA A 155 -8.37 -15.02 -3.54
N ASN A 156 -8.89 -14.37 -4.57
CA ASN A 156 -10.06 -14.78 -5.32
C ASN A 156 -9.68 -15.18 -6.75
N LEU A 157 -10.50 -16.03 -7.38
CA LEU A 157 -10.47 -16.16 -8.84
C LEU A 157 -10.98 -14.86 -9.49
N ALA A 158 -10.61 -14.63 -10.76
CA ALA A 158 -11.08 -13.46 -11.49
C ALA A 158 -12.62 -13.40 -11.51
N GLY A 159 -13.19 -12.24 -11.17
CA GLY A 159 -14.64 -12.01 -11.15
C GLY A 159 -15.38 -12.46 -9.88
N LYS A 160 -14.71 -13.16 -8.95
CA LYS A 160 -15.32 -13.57 -7.66
C LYS A 160 -15.12 -12.53 -6.56
N ALA A 161 -15.91 -12.61 -5.50
CA ALA A 161 -15.78 -11.76 -4.32
C ALA A 161 -14.42 -11.96 -3.64
N SER A 162 -13.87 -10.90 -3.04
CA SER A 162 -12.61 -11.00 -2.29
C SER A 162 -12.83 -11.80 -0.98
N PRO A 163 -11.98 -12.80 -0.68
CA PRO A 163 -12.12 -13.64 0.51
C PRO A 163 -11.82 -12.85 1.80
N ARG A 164 -12.62 -13.13 2.84
CA ARG A 164 -12.49 -12.50 4.17
C ARG A 164 -12.07 -13.48 5.23
N SER A 165 -12.02 -14.78 4.92
CA SER A 165 -11.59 -15.84 5.80
C SER A 165 -10.79 -16.90 5.05
N ALA A 166 -10.03 -17.72 5.77
CA ALA A 166 -9.37 -18.88 5.19
C ALA A 166 -10.36 -19.86 4.53
N ALA A 167 -11.56 -20.00 5.10
CA ALA A 167 -12.63 -20.81 4.51
C ALA A 167 -13.02 -20.30 3.11
N ASP A 168 -13.20 -18.98 2.94
CA ASP A 168 -13.52 -18.38 1.64
C ASP A 168 -12.42 -18.64 0.61
N VAL A 169 -11.14 -18.59 1.02
CA VAL A 169 -10.00 -18.90 0.15
C VAL A 169 -10.08 -20.35 -0.34
N LEU A 170 -10.34 -21.28 0.56
CA LEU A 170 -10.34 -22.72 0.25
C LEU A 170 -11.49 -23.13 -0.67
N VAL A 171 -12.62 -22.40 -0.69
CA VAL A 171 -13.73 -22.65 -1.64
C VAL A 171 -13.23 -22.67 -3.08
N ASP A 172 -12.31 -21.77 -3.43
CA ASP A 172 -11.86 -21.58 -4.82
C ASP A 172 -10.44 -22.06 -5.09
N LEU A 173 -9.60 -22.09 -4.06
CA LEU A 173 -8.16 -22.25 -4.18
C LEU A 173 -7.61 -23.48 -3.45
N ASP A 174 -8.44 -24.32 -2.82
CA ASP A 174 -7.96 -25.59 -2.26
C ASP A 174 -7.35 -26.48 -3.36
N GLY A 175 -6.14 -26.95 -3.10
CA GLY A 175 -5.30 -27.70 -4.03
C GLY A 175 -4.77 -26.92 -5.24
N LYS A 176 -4.97 -25.60 -5.31
CA LYS A 176 -4.41 -24.71 -6.33
C LYS A 176 -3.27 -23.85 -5.82
N ILE A 177 -3.18 -23.67 -4.51
CA ILE A 177 -2.10 -22.99 -3.80
C ILE A 177 -1.43 -23.99 -2.86
N ASP A 178 -0.18 -23.72 -2.48
CA ASP A 178 0.61 -24.70 -1.74
C ASP A 178 0.37 -24.57 -0.23
N MET A 179 0.20 -23.33 0.25
CA MET A 179 0.03 -23.01 1.67
C MET A 179 -1.01 -21.92 1.89
N LEU A 180 -1.67 -21.92 3.04
CA LEU A 180 -2.54 -20.85 3.52
C LEU A 180 -2.27 -20.58 5.01
N ILE A 181 -1.91 -19.36 5.35
CA ILE A 181 -1.87 -18.88 6.74
C ILE A 181 -3.29 -18.45 7.12
N ASP A 182 -3.81 -18.94 8.24
CA ASP A 182 -5.12 -18.58 8.78
C ASP A 182 -4.96 -17.93 10.15
N THR A 183 -5.21 -16.61 10.22
CA THR A 183 -5.28 -15.83 11.49
C THR A 183 -6.73 -15.49 11.87
N GLY A 184 -7.70 -16.12 11.21
CA GLY A 184 -9.12 -15.83 11.34
C GLY A 184 -9.65 -14.81 10.32
N PRO A 185 -10.88 -14.31 10.52
CA PRO A 185 -11.51 -13.35 9.61
C PRO A 185 -10.78 -12.01 9.55
N THR A 186 -10.77 -11.37 8.39
CA THR A 186 -10.21 -10.03 8.21
C THR A 186 -11.03 -8.97 8.95
N THR A 187 -10.36 -7.93 9.45
CA THR A 187 -10.99 -6.93 10.31
C THR A 187 -11.82 -5.91 9.54
N LEU A 188 -11.42 -5.53 8.33
CA LEU A 188 -12.11 -4.52 7.53
C LEU A 188 -13.04 -5.12 6.45
N GLY A 189 -12.73 -6.31 5.94
CA GLY A 189 -13.55 -7.02 4.95
C GLY A 189 -13.77 -6.32 3.60
N THR A 190 -13.10 -5.19 3.36
CA THR A 190 -13.25 -4.36 2.16
C THR A 190 -11.88 -4.15 1.53
N ASP A 191 -11.84 -4.13 0.20
CA ASP A 191 -10.61 -3.95 -0.57
C ASP A 191 -9.86 -2.65 -0.22
N SER A 192 -8.53 -2.66 -0.40
CA SER A 192 -7.68 -1.47 -0.21
C SER A 192 -8.02 -0.34 -1.20
N THR A 193 -7.88 0.90 -0.74
CA THR A 193 -7.93 2.09 -1.59
C THR A 193 -6.69 2.15 -2.47
N ILE A 194 -6.84 2.41 -3.77
CA ILE A 194 -5.70 2.52 -4.70
C ILE A 194 -5.56 3.96 -5.15
N VAL A 195 -4.40 4.55 -4.88
CA VAL A 195 -4.03 5.89 -5.34
C VAL A 195 -2.83 5.82 -6.27
N ALA A 196 -2.73 6.74 -7.22
CA ALA A 196 -1.57 6.91 -8.06
C ALA A 196 -1.01 8.33 -7.94
N PHE A 197 0.31 8.44 -7.86
CA PHE A 197 1.01 9.70 -7.99
C PHE A 197 1.61 9.77 -9.41
N ARG A 198 1.03 10.60 -10.27
CA ARG A 198 1.48 10.81 -11.65
C ARG A 198 1.60 12.31 -11.93
N SER A 199 2.68 12.73 -12.58
CA SER A 199 2.87 14.12 -13.01
C SER A 199 2.61 15.17 -11.92
N GLY A 200 2.99 14.86 -10.67
CA GLY A 200 2.80 15.75 -9.52
C GLY A 200 1.35 15.85 -9.00
N LYS A 201 0.44 14.98 -9.44
CA LYS A 201 -0.96 14.91 -9.00
C LYS A 201 -1.28 13.56 -8.38
N LEU A 202 -2.21 13.57 -7.43
CA LEU A 202 -2.83 12.35 -6.89
C LEU A 202 -4.10 12.01 -7.68
N GLU A 203 -4.17 10.77 -8.15
CA GLU A 203 -5.33 10.18 -8.79
C GLU A 203 -5.87 9.04 -7.91
N LEU A 204 -7.18 9.02 -7.67
CA LEU A 204 -7.84 7.93 -6.96
C LEU A 204 -8.35 6.91 -7.98
N LEU A 205 -7.71 5.75 -8.05
CA LEU A 205 -7.99 4.73 -9.07
C LEU A 205 -9.04 3.71 -8.63
N ARG A 206 -9.13 3.45 -7.33
CA ARG A 206 -10.14 2.57 -6.75
C ARG A 206 -10.52 3.06 -5.36
N LEU A 207 -11.81 3.22 -5.14
CA LEU A 207 -12.40 3.41 -3.81
C LEU A 207 -12.35 2.08 -3.04
N GLY A 208 -11.87 2.16 -1.81
CA GLY A 208 -11.79 1.03 -0.88
C GLY A 208 -12.22 1.51 0.50
N ILE A 209 -11.40 1.25 1.51
CA ILE A 209 -11.62 1.73 2.90
C ILE A 209 -11.69 3.25 3.00
N TYR A 210 -10.83 3.95 2.26
CA TYR A 210 -10.79 5.41 2.25
C TYR A 210 -11.41 5.97 0.98
N ASP A 211 -12.27 6.97 1.16
CA ASP A 211 -12.77 7.83 0.10
C ASP A 211 -11.74 8.91 -0.29
N ARG A 212 -12.15 9.80 -1.20
CA ARG A 212 -11.29 10.88 -1.69
C ARG A 212 -10.92 11.87 -0.58
N ASP A 213 -11.86 12.23 0.28
CA ASP A 213 -11.66 13.29 1.27
C ASP A 213 -10.75 12.82 2.41
N ALA A 214 -10.89 11.56 2.83
CA ALA A 214 -9.96 10.91 3.75
C ALA A 214 -8.54 10.91 3.20
N ILE A 215 -8.34 10.52 1.94
CA ILE A 215 -7.01 10.54 1.29
C ILE A 215 -6.47 11.97 1.20
N ILE A 216 -7.27 12.94 0.77
CA ILE A 216 -6.85 14.34 0.68
C ILE A 216 -6.45 14.86 2.06
N SER A 217 -7.22 14.56 3.10
CA SER A 217 -6.91 14.93 4.49
C SER A 217 -5.56 14.35 4.94
N MET A 218 -5.26 13.10 4.59
CA MET A 218 -3.97 12.46 4.89
C MET A 218 -2.79 13.05 4.12
N ILE A 219 -2.96 13.58 2.92
CA ILE A 219 -1.84 14.19 2.17
C ILE A 219 -1.74 15.70 2.34
N ARG A 220 -2.74 16.32 2.96
CA ARG A 220 -2.77 17.77 3.16
C ARG A 220 -1.71 18.19 4.16
N ARG A 221 -1.00 19.27 3.82
CA ARG A 221 -0.14 20.01 4.74
C ARG A 221 -0.95 21.16 5.32
N ARG A 222 -1.19 21.10 6.62
CA ARG A 222 -1.91 22.14 7.38
C ARG A 222 -0.93 22.98 8.18
N TYR A 223 -1.04 24.29 8.04
CA TYR A 223 -0.40 25.26 8.90
C TYR A 223 -1.49 25.93 9.74
N LEU A 224 -1.41 25.81 11.06
CA LEU A 224 -2.34 26.45 11.98
C LEU A 224 -1.59 27.53 12.75
N PHE A 225 -2.02 28.78 12.59
CA PHE A 225 -1.52 29.91 13.37
C PHE A 225 -2.40 30.13 14.60
N VAL A 226 -1.76 30.12 15.77
CA VAL A 226 -2.42 30.35 17.06
C VAL A 226 -1.65 31.42 17.80
N CYS A 227 -2.26 32.59 17.99
CA CYS A 227 -1.76 33.63 18.88
C CYS A 227 -2.54 33.59 20.19
N THR A 228 -1.85 33.32 21.29
CA THR A 228 -2.45 33.23 22.63
C THR A 228 -2.70 34.60 23.28
N GLY A 229 -2.05 35.66 22.78
CA GLY A 229 -2.12 36.99 23.39
C GLY A 229 -2.93 38.02 22.61
N ASN A 230 -3.20 37.78 21.31
CA ASN A 230 -3.89 38.74 20.46
C ASN A 230 -4.69 38.06 19.35
N THR A 231 -5.98 38.36 19.33
CA THR A 231 -6.99 37.90 18.38
C THR A 231 -6.67 38.25 16.93
N CYS A 232 -6.00 39.39 16.69
CA CYS A 232 -5.69 39.89 15.34
C CYS A 232 -4.47 39.25 14.69
N ARG A 233 -3.54 38.66 15.47
CA ARG A 233 -2.26 38.18 14.93
C ARG A 233 -2.40 36.86 14.18
N SER A 234 -3.30 35.96 14.61
CA SER A 234 -3.52 34.70 13.89
C SER A 234 -4.07 34.93 12.47
N PRO A 235 -5.12 35.75 12.25
CA PRO A 235 -5.60 36.07 10.90
C PRO A 235 -4.56 36.78 10.02
N MET A 236 -3.78 37.71 10.59
CA MET A 236 -2.69 38.37 9.85
C MET A 236 -1.62 37.36 9.41
N ALA A 237 -1.21 36.46 10.30
CA ALA A 237 -0.24 35.41 10.00
C ALA A 237 -0.74 34.44 8.92
N ASP A 238 -2.02 34.05 8.96
CA ASP A 238 -2.66 33.25 7.92
C ASP A 238 -2.58 33.94 6.55
N GLY A 239 -3.01 35.20 6.44
CA GLY A 239 -2.94 35.96 5.19
C GLY A 239 -1.52 36.08 4.63
N ILE A 240 -0.54 36.42 5.48
CA ILE A 240 0.87 36.52 5.10
C ILE A 240 1.40 35.15 4.65
N ALA A 241 1.13 34.09 5.41
CA ALA A 241 1.61 32.75 5.11
C ALA A 241 1.01 32.22 3.80
N LYS A 242 -0.28 32.47 3.54
CA LYS A 242 -0.93 32.17 2.25
C LYS A 242 -0.18 32.83 1.10
N ALA A 243 0.11 34.13 1.19
CA ALA A 243 0.84 34.85 0.14
C ALA A 243 2.26 34.29 -0.07
N VAL A 244 3.00 34.04 1.01
CA VAL A 244 4.36 33.49 0.96
C VAL A 244 4.37 32.08 0.37
N LEU A 245 3.47 31.20 0.83
CA LEU A 245 3.38 29.83 0.34
C LEU A 245 2.98 29.79 -1.13
N ALA A 246 1.98 30.60 -1.53
CA ALA A 246 1.52 30.71 -2.91
C ALA A 246 2.67 31.14 -3.84
N GLY A 247 3.46 32.14 -3.43
CA GLY A 247 4.67 32.56 -4.15
C GLY A 247 5.71 31.44 -4.27
N ARG A 248 5.94 30.66 -3.20
CA ARG A 248 6.92 29.56 -3.21
C ARG A 248 6.52 28.39 -4.11
N VAL A 249 5.24 28.06 -4.18
CA VAL A 249 4.74 26.95 -5.01
C VAL A 249 4.33 27.39 -6.42
N GLY A 250 4.43 28.68 -6.74
CA GLY A 250 4.08 29.24 -8.04
C GLY A 250 2.59 29.11 -8.36
N CYS A 251 1.70 29.44 -7.42
CA CYS A 251 0.25 29.47 -7.66
C CYS A 251 -0.39 30.72 -7.04
N SER A 252 -1.69 30.94 -7.33
CA SER A 252 -2.49 31.92 -6.59
C SER A 252 -2.77 31.44 -5.17
N VAL A 253 -3.17 32.35 -4.28
CA VAL A 253 -3.64 31.99 -2.93
C VAL A 253 -4.81 31.00 -2.99
N THR A 254 -5.74 31.20 -3.93
CA THR A 254 -6.87 30.28 -4.17
C THR A 254 -6.43 28.91 -4.71
N GLY A 255 -5.25 28.82 -5.33
CA GLY A 255 -4.67 27.60 -5.87
C GLY A 255 -3.98 26.70 -4.84
N LEU A 256 -3.77 27.18 -3.60
CA LEU A 256 -3.07 26.42 -2.54
C LEU A 256 -3.78 25.10 -2.19
N SER A 257 -5.12 25.10 -2.17
CA SER A 257 -5.92 23.91 -1.90
C SER A 257 -5.68 22.81 -2.93
N GLY A 258 -5.56 23.18 -4.21
CA GLY A 258 -5.19 22.28 -5.32
C GLY A 258 -3.75 21.75 -5.24
N ARG A 259 -2.91 22.35 -4.38
CA ARG A 259 -1.56 21.88 -4.03
C ARG A 259 -1.52 21.14 -2.68
N TYR A 260 -2.68 20.79 -2.13
CA TYR A 260 -2.82 20.13 -0.83
C TYR A 260 -2.20 20.94 0.32
N ILE A 261 -2.18 22.26 0.20
CA ILE A 261 -1.73 23.19 1.25
C ILE A 261 -2.94 23.91 1.82
N GLU A 262 -3.05 23.91 3.14
CA GLU A 262 -4.10 24.60 3.87
C GLU A 262 -3.47 25.42 4.98
N VAL A 263 -3.90 26.68 5.08
CA VAL A 263 -3.46 27.62 6.11
C VAL A 263 -4.70 28.06 6.86
N LEU A 264 -4.66 27.88 8.17
CA LEU A 264 -5.74 28.12 9.10
C LEU A 264 -5.23 29.07 10.18
N SER A 265 -6.15 29.81 10.78
CA SER A 265 -5.89 30.58 12.00
C SER A 265 -6.91 30.22 13.05
N ALA A 266 -6.46 30.07 14.30
CA ALA A 266 -7.33 30.12 15.46
C ALA A 266 -7.65 31.61 15.73
N GLY A 267 -8.54 32.17 14.93
CA GLY A 267 -9.24 33.40 15.31
C GLY A 267 -10.26 33.10 16.42
N PRO A 268 -10.97 34.11 16.95
CA PRO A 268 -12.03 33.93 17.93
C PRO A 268 -13.33 33.39 17.32
N PHE A 269 -13.37 33.16 16.00
CA PHE A 269 -14.48 32.49 15.31
C PHE A 269 -14.17 30.99 15.19
N ALA A 270 -14.31 30.31 16.33
CA ALA A 270 -14.76 28.92 16.33
C ALA A 270 -16.29 28.96 16.28
N GLY A 271 -16.85 28.76 15.09
CA GLY A 271 -18.27 28.86 14.74
C GLY A 271 -18.32 29.27 13.27
N ASP A 272 -18.69 28.41 12.32
CA ASP A 272 -19.67 27.33 12.34
C ASP A 272 -19.13 25.97 11.86
#